data_AF-A0A4R7D3E5-F1
#
_entry.id   AF-A0A4R7D3E5-F1
#
_cell.length_a   1.000
_cell.length_b   1.000
_cell.length_c   1.000
_cell.angle_alpha   90.00
_cell.angle_beta   90.00
_cell.angle_gamma   90.00
#
_symmetry.space_group_name_H-M   'P 1'
#
loop_
_entity.id
_entity.type
_entity.pdbx_description
1 polymer ?
#
loop_
_entity_poly.entity_id
_entity_poly.type
_entity_poly.pdbx_seq_one_letter_code
_entity_poly.pdbx_strand_id
1 'polypeptide(L)'
;MATYKKRGYKPETKAEQQEFDEQESTTAEVFSSLDEGASRSEEWVSKNQNFILGAIGVIAISVLGYLAYDQFVEKPKEASAANEMYYPQQYFDQALVATNAKDSLFTLALEGAEGKYGFLDIIEEYNGTKAANLANYGAGMSYLNMNNYQEAITYLEDFSSDDAVLGALAKGGLGDAFMQLDQASDALGYYEAAVKHSGNDYTAPKFLYKAGITALEMGDKDKALGFFQKIKDEFPKSENANSIDAFIGMAKSGE
;
A
#
# COMPACT_ATOMS: atom_id res chain seq x y z
N MET A 1 -71.00 -28.56 10.23
CA MET A 1 -70.41 -29.79 9.65
C MET A 1 -69.29 -29.33 8.71
N ALA A 2 -68.03 -29.75 8.78
CA ALA A 2 -67.43 -30.95 9.35
C ALA A 2 -66.14 -30.62 10.11
N THR A 3 -65.99 -31.18 11.30
CA THR A 3 -64.70 -31.30 12.00
C THR A 3 -63.87 -32.35 11.27
N TYR A 4 -62.73 -31.95 10.71
CA TYR A 4 -61.74 -32.88 10.17
C TYR A 4 -61.09 -33.61 11.37
N LYS A 5 -61.67 -34.75 11.76
CA LYS A 5 -61.02 -35.68 12.69
C LYS A 5 -59.84 -36.30 11.95
N LYS A 6 -58.63 -35.80 12.22
CA LYS A 6 -57.38 -36.46 11.82
C LYS A 6 -57.41 -37.86 12.47
N ARG A 7 -57.69 -38.90 11.69
CA ARG A 7 -57.56 -40.29 12.13
C ARG A 7 -56.09 -40.49 12.50
N GLY A 8 -55.80 -40.78 13.76
CA GLY A 8 -54.47 -41.22 14.17
C GLY A 8 -54.14 -42.48 13.39
N TYR A 9 -53.09 -42.43 12.57
CA TYR A 9 -52.53 -43.61 11.94
C TYR A 9 -52.06 -44.54 13.06
N LYS A 10 -52.55 -45.78 13.07
CA LYS A 10 -52.25 -46.79 14.08
C LYS A 10 -51.55 -47.92 13.32
N PRO A 11 -50.26 -48.20 13.59
CA PRO A 11 -49.54 -49.25 12.88
C PRO A 11 -50.24 -50.60 13.08
N GLU A 12 -50.49 -51.34 12.00
CA GLU A 12 -51.25 -52.61 12.07
C GLU A 12 -50.33 -53.84 12.11
N THR A 13 -49.04 -53.67 11.77
CA THR A 13 -48.03 -54.73 11.85
C THR A 13 -46.92 -54.39 12.82
N LYS A 14 -46.34 -55.42 13.47
CA LYS A 14 -45.23 -55.23 14.44
C LYS A 14 -44.03 -54.49 13.82
N ALA A 15 -43.79 -54.66 12.53
CA ALA A 15 -42.70 -54.00 11.80
C ALA A 15 -42.99 -52.50 11.56
N GLU A 16 -44.20 -52.12 11.14
CA GLU A 16 -44.59 -50.70 11.01
C GLU A 16 -44.63 -49.99 12.36
N GLN A 17 -44.96 -50.71 13.44
CA GLN A 17 -44.95 -50.17 14.81
C GLN A 17 -43.53 -49.82 15.26
N GLN A 18 -42.56 -50.71 14.98
CA GLN A 18 -41.15 -50.45 15.26
C GLN A 18 -40.57 -49.31 14.44
N GLU A 19 -40.86 -49.23 13.13
CA GLU A 19 -40.39 -48.10 12.30
C GLU A 19 -41.02 -46.77 12.71
N PHE A 20 -42.31 -46.75 13.07
CA PHE A 20 -42.97 -45.53 13.54
C PHE A 20 -42.43 -45.07 14.90
N ASP A 21 -42.23 -46.00 15.84
CA ASP A 21 -41.65 -45.71 17.15
C ASP A 21 -40.16 -45.29 17.03
N GLU A 22 -39.38 -45.89 16.11
CA GLU A 22 -38.00 -45.47 15.81
C GLU A 22 -37.94 -44.09 15.16
N GLN A 23 -38.86 -43.76 14.24
CA GLN A 23 -38.93 -42.43 13.64
C GLN A 23 -39.37 -41.37 14.65
N GLU A 24 -40.34 -41.66 15.51
CA GLU A 24 -40.74 -40.75 16.60
C GLU A 24 -39.61 -40.60 17.62
N SER A 25 -38.90 -41.68 17.94
CA SER A 25 -37.73 -41.69 18.83
C SER A 25 -36.55 -40.90 18.25
N THR A 26 -36.21 -41.11 16.99
CA THR A 26 -35.11 -40.38 16.32
C THR A 26 -35.45 -38.89 16.21
N THR A 27 -36.72 -38.58 15.91
CA THR A 27 -37.19 -37.19 15.87
C THR A 27 -37.14 -36.56 17.27
N ALA A 28 -37.61 -37.27 18.30
CA ALA A 28 -37.55 -36.81 19.69
C ALA A 28 -36.12 -36.63 20.19
N GLU A 29 -35.18 -37.51 19.81
CA GLU A 29 -33.76 -37.43 20.15
C GLU A 29 -33.07 -36.24 19.44
N VAL A 30 -33.43 -35.96 18.19
CA VAL A 30 -32.98 -34.75 17.49
C VAL A 30 -33.54 -33.50 18.16
N PHE A 31 -34.83 -33.46 18.51
CA PHE A 31 -35.39 -32.32 19.23
C PHE A 31 -34.80 -32.16 20.64
N SER A 32 -34.58 -33.24 21.39
CA SER A 32 -33.97 -33.17 22.72
C SER A 32 -32.51 -32.77 22.68
N SER A 33 -31.74 -33.23 21.69
CA SER A 33 -30.33 -32.84 21.53
C SER A 33 -30.20 -31.38 21.06
N LEU A 34 -31.13 -30.88 20.25
CA LEU A 34 -31.22 -29.46 19.91
C LEU A 34 -31.60 -28.61 21.13
N ASP A 35 -32.57 -29.04 21.92
CA ASP A 35 -33.04 -28.34 23.12
C ASP A 35 -31.97 -28.35 24.24
N GLU A 36 -31.25 -29.47 24.40
CA GLU A 36 -30.15 -29.62 25.35
C GLU A 36 -28.89 -28.85 24.91
N GLY A 37 -28.63 -28.76 23.61
CA GLY A 37 -27.56 -27.90 23.06
C GLY A 37 -27.85 -26.41 23.23
N ALA A 38 -29.11 -26.01 23.04
CA ALA A 38 -29.57 -24.65 23.27
C ALA A 38 -29.49 -24.27 24.76
N SER A 39 -29.99 -25.13 25.65
CA SER A 39 -29.98 -24.88 27.10
C SER A 39 -28.57 -24.80 27.69
N ARG A 40 -27.64 -25.63 27.23
CA ARG A 40 -26.21 -25.55 27.64
C ARG A 40 -25.54 -24.26 27.19
N SER A 41 -25.90 -23.75 26.02
CA SER A 41 -25.37 -22.49 25.48
C SER A 41 -25.93 -21.30 26.26
N GLU A 42 -27.24 -21.33 26.57
CA GLU A 42 -27.90 -20.30 27.39
C GLU A 42 -27.38 -20.27 28.83
N GLU A 43 -27.20 -21.44 29.46
CA GLU A 43 -26.69 -21.54 30.83
C GLU A 43 -25.23 -21.08 30.94
N TRP A 44 -24.40 -21.37 29.93
CA TRP A 44 -23.04 -20.86 29.85
C TRP A 44 -22.99 -19.34 29.66
N VAL A 45 -23.77 -18.80 28.73
CA VAL A 45 -23.84 -17.34 28.52
C VAL A 45 -24.35 -16.64 29.78
N SER A 46 -25.40 -17.17 30.43
CA SER A 46 -25.92 -16.64 31.68
C SER A 46 -24.87 -16.65 32.79
N LYS A 47 -24.14 -17.76 32.95
CA LYS A 47 -23.06 -17.90 33.94
C LYS A 47 -21.90 -16.93 33.70
N ASN A 48 -21.58 -16.65 32.43
CA ASN A 48 -20.47 -15.79 32.02
C ASN A 48 -20.91 -14.36 31.64
N GLN A 49 -22.18 -13.99 31.84
CA GLN A 49 -22.78 -12.75 31.33
C GLN A 49 -22.00 -11.50 31.75
N ASN A 50 -21.58 -11.39 33.01
CA ASN A 50 -20.83 -10.24 33.50
C ASN A 50 -19.45 -10.11 32.82
N PHE A 51 -18.79 -11.24 32.54
CA PHE A 51 -17.53 -11.25 31.81
C PHE A 51 -17.73 -10.87 30.34
N ILE A 52 -18.77 -11.41 29.70
CA ILE A 52 -19.12 -11.09 28.31
C ILE A 52 -19.46 -9.60 28.17
N LEU A 53 -20.31 -9.05 29.05
CA LEU A 53 -20.66 -7.62 29.06
C LEU A 53 -19.44 -6.75 29.36
N GLY A 54 -18.57 -7.17 30.28
CA GLY A 54 -17.30 -6.49 30.55
C GLY A 54 -16.39 -6.47 29.33
N ALA A 55 -16.22 -7.61 28.65
CA ALA A 55 -15.41 -7.72 27.44
C ALA A 55 -15.97 -6.86 26.29
N ILE A 56 -17.29 -6.93 26.04
CA ILE A 56 -17.96 -6.07 25.05
C ILE A 56 -17.80 -4.60 25.42
N GLY A 57 -17.94 -4.25 26.70
CA GLY A 57 -17.75 -2.88 27.18
C GLY A 57 -16.33 -2.36 26.93
N VAL A 58 -15.30 -3.17 27.19
CA VAL A 58 -13.90 -2.83 26.89
C VAL A 58 -13.70 -2.63 25.40
N ILE A 59 -14.16 -3.56 24.55
CA ILE A 59 -14.05 -3.44 23.09
C ILE A 59 -14.76 -2.17 22.60
N ALA A 60 -15.98 -1.91 23.07
CA ALA A 60 -16.75 -0.74 22.70
C ALA A 60 -16.03 0.57 23.09
N ILE A 61 -15.47 0.64 24.30
CA ILE A 61 -14.68 1.80 24.75
C ILE A 61 -13.41 1.97 23.89
N SER A 62 -12.70 0.88 23.57
CA SER A 62 -11.53 0.93 22.70
C SER A 62 -11.86 1.44 21.30
N VAL A 63 -12.94 0.94 20.69
CA VAL A 63 -13.40 1.39 19.37
C VAL A 63 -13.83 2.85 19.40
N LEU A 64 -14.60 3.27 20.41
CA LEU A 64 -15.02 4.67 20.54
C LEU A 64 -13.85 5.60 20.80
N GLY A 65 -12.87 5.17 21.61
CA GLY A 65 -11.63 5.92 21.85
C GLY A 65 -10.84 6.11 20.56
N TYR A 66 -10.69 5.06 19.75
CA TYR A 66 -10.06 5.14 18.44
C TYR A 66 -10.81 6.08 17.49
N LEU A 67 -12.13 5.94 17.36
CA LEU A 67 -12.95 6.81 16.50
C LEU A 67 -12.91 8.28 16.95
N ALA A 68 -12.89 8.54 18.25
CA ALA A 68 -12.75 9.89 18.78
C ALA A 68 -11.37 10.48 18.45
N TYR A 69 -10.29 9.70 18.60
CA TYR A 69 -8.94 10.14 18.21
C TYR A 69 -8.84 10.44 16.71
N ASP A 70 -9.30 9.51 15.85
CA ASP A 70 -9.34 9.70 14.39
C ASP A 70 -10.11 10.97 14.00
N GLN A 71 -11.31 11.16 14.58
CA GLN A 71 -12.19 12.25 14.18
C GLN A 71 -11.78 13.63 14.71
N PHE A 72 -11.23 13.71 15.93
CA PHE A 72 -10.96 14.99 16.60
C PHE A 72 -9.48 15.36 16.68
N VAL A 73 -8.56 14.44 16.39
CA VAL A 73 -7.11 14.70 16.41
C VAL A 73 -6.50 14.46 15.04
N GLU A 74 -6.65 13.25 14.48
CA GLU A 74 -5.96 12.86 13.25
C GLU A 74 -6.49 13.60 12.02
N LYS A 75 -7.80 13.57 11.78
CA LYS A 75 -8.42 14.26 10.62
C LYS A 75 -8.18 15.78 10.60
N PRO A 76 -8.33 16.53 11.71
CA PRO A 76 -8.00 17.95 11.71
C PRO A 76 -6.51 18.22 11.46
N LYS A 77 -5.62 17.40 12.05
CA LYS A 77 -4.18 17.51 11.81
C LYS A 77 -3.84 17.27 10.34
N GLU A 78 -4.40 16.23 9.73
CA GLU A 78 -4.26 15.90 8.32
C GLU A 78 -4.77 17.03 7.41
N ALA A 79 -5.96 17.59 7.72
CA ALA A 79 -6.53 18.69 6.95
C ALA A 79 -5.68 19.96 7.03
N SER A 80 -5.12 20.27 8.21
CA SER A 80 -4.18 21.39 8.36
C SER A 80 -2.92 21.16 7.55
N ALA A 81 -2.31 19.99 7.66
CA ALA A 81 -1.10 19.62 6.94
C ALA A 81 -1.29 19.67 5.42
N ALA A 82 -2.43 19.18 4.93
CA ALA A 82 -2.77 19.22 3.50
C ALA A 82 -2.95 20.66 2.99
N ASN A 83 -3.45 21.59 3.80
CA ASN A 83 -3.54 23.01 3.42
C ASN A 83 -2.17 23.66 3.32
N GLU A 84 -1.26 23.36 4.25
CA GLU A 84 0.11 23.90 4.22
C GLU A 84 0.91 23.40 3.01
N MET A 85 0.56 22.24 2.44
CA MET A 85 1.21 21.68 1.25
C MET A 85 1.10 22.56 -0.02
N TYR A 86 0.13 23.46 -0.06
CA TYR A 86 -0.15 24.25 -1.26
C TYR A 86 1.06 25.06 -1.75
N TYR A 87 1.72 25.79 -0.84
CA TYR A 87 2.86 26.64 -1.18
C TYR A 87 4.13 25.89 -1.59
N PRO A 88 4.61 24.88 -0.83
CA PRO A 88 5.80 24.15 -1.22
C PRO A 88 5.58 23.38 -2.53
N GLN A 89 4.38 22.82 -2.76
CA GLN A 89 4.04 22.22 -4.04
C GLN A 89 4.08 23.24 -5.19
N GLN A 90 3.56 24.45 -4.98
CA GLN A 90 3.66 25.50 -6.01
C GLN A 90 5.10 25.85 -6.36
N TYR A 91 5.98 26.04 -5.37
CA TYR A 91 7.38 26.34 -5.63
C TYR A 91 8.10 25.18 -6.32
N PHE A 92 7.79 23.95 -5.91
CA PHE A 92 8.30 22.75 -6.55
C PHE A 92 7.90 22.68 -8.04
N ASP A 93 6.62 22.85 -8.35
CA ASP A 93 6.10 22.83 -9.72
C ASP A 93 6.73 23.94 -10.57
N GLN A 94 6.91 25.13 -10.00
CA GLN A 94 7.62 26.24 -10.65
C GLN A 94 9.08 25.87 -10.92
N ALA A 95 9.76 25.24 -9.96
CA ALA A 95 11.16 24.82 -10.10
C ALA A 95 11.34 23.79 -11.22
N LEU A 96 10.39 22.87 -11.42
CA LEU A 96 10.43 21.86 -12.48
C LEU A 96 10.42 22.47 -13.89
N VAL A 97 9.70 23.57 -14.08
CA VAL A 97 9.53 24.23 -15.39
C VAL A 97 10.42 25.46 -15.59
N ALA A 98 11.05 25.95 -14.52
CA ALA A 98 11.92 27.13 -14.59
C ALA A 98 13.20 26.85 -15.39
N THR A 99 13.60 27.84 -16.20
CA THR A 99 14.86 27.80 -16.96
C THR A 99 16.02 28.44 -16.21
N ASN A 100 15.75 29.27 -15.20
CA ASN A 100 16.73 29.98 -14.38
C ASN A 100 16.30 29.91 -12.91
N ALA A 101 17.25 30.00 -11.98
CA ALA A 101 17.00 30.04 -10.53
C ALA A 101 16.19 28.83 -9.98
N LYS A 102 16.37 27.65 -10.60
CA LYS A 102 15.70 26.40 -10.18
C LYS A 102 16.00 26.06 -8.72
N ASP A 103 17.28 26.10 -8.35
CA ASP A 103 17.72 25.78 -6.99
C ASP A 103 17.07 26.70 -5.96
N SER A 104 16.95 28.00 -6.26
CA SER A 104 16.25 28.93 -5.38
C SER A 104 14.77 28.59 -5.19
N LEU A 105 14.09 28.15 -6.25
CA LEU A 105 12.69 27.70 -6.15
C LEU A 105 12.57 26.39 -5.37
N PHE A 106 13.50 25.45 -5.54
CA PHE A 106 13.53 24.25 -4.71
C PHE A 106 13.83 24.56 -3.24
N THR A 107 14.72 25.51 -2.94
CA THR A 107 14.92 26.01 -1.57
C THR A 107 13.64 26.60 -0.99
N LEU A 108 12.90 27.40 -1.75
CA LEU A 108 11.59 27.92 -1.29
C LEU A 108 10.57 26.80 -1.07
N ALA A 109 10.59 25.74 -1.87
CA ALA A 109 9.75 24.56 -1.67
C ALA A 109 10.14 23.79 -0.39
N LEU A 110 11.43 23.72 -0.07
CA LEU A 110 11.96 23.03 1.10
C LEU A 110 11.74 23.79 2.40
N GLU A 111 12.14 25.06 2.43
CA GLU A 111 12.24 25.89 3.63
C GLU A 111 11.03 26.82 3.83
N GLY A 112 10.18 26.96 2.82
CA GLY A 112 9.06 27.89 2.86
C GLY A 112 9.48 29.35 2.66
N ALA A 113 8.49 30.25 2.67
CA ALA A 113 8.71 31.68 2.53
C ALA A 113 7.50 32.49 3.02
N GLU A 114 7.72 33.74 3.40
CA GLU A 114 6.65 34.70 3.75
C GLU A 114 5.69 34.18 4.85
N GLY A 115 6.22 33.41 5.80
CA GLY A 115 5.44 32.79 6.88
C GLY A 115 4.58 31.61 6.41
N LYS A 116 4.85 31.05 5.23
CA LYS A 116 4.29 29.80 4.71
C LYS A 116 5.29 28.68 4.86
N TYR A 117 4.79 27.49 5.18
CA TYR A 117 5.61 26.31 5.38
C TYR A 117 6.26 25.83 4.09
N GLY A 118 7.47 25.30 4.23
CA GLY A 118 8.12 24.43 3.26
C GLY A 118 7.78 22.96 3.51
N PHE A 119 8.30 22.07 2.65
CA PHE A 119 8.18 20.63 2.88
C PHE A 119 8.80 20.20 4.22
N LEU A 120 9.92 20.80 4.62
CA LEU A 120 10.61 20.44 5.87
C LEU A 120 9.76 20.78 7.11
N ASP A 121 9.13 21.95 7.13
CA ASP A 121 8.22 22.34 8.20
C ASP A 121 7.04 21.37 8.30
N ILE A 122 6.48 20.94 7.16
CA ILE A 122 5.35 20.00 7.15
C ILE A 122 5.76 18.62 7.68
N ILE A 123 6.96 18.15 7.32
CA ILE A 123 7.50 16.87 7.82
C ILE A 123 7.64 16.90 9.34
N GLU A 124 8.18 17.99 9.89
CA GLU A 124 8.42 18.15 11.33
C GLU A 124 7.12 18.34 12.11
N GLU A 125 6.30 19.33 11.75
CA GLU A 125 5.10 19.72 12.51
C GLU A 125 3.94 18.72 12.35
N TYR A 126 3.84 18.11 11.16
CA TYR A 126 2.73 17.21 10.83
C TYR A 126 3.15 15.74 10.71
N ASN A 127 4.22 15.34 11.39
CA ASN A 127 4.69 13.94 11.40
C ASN A 127 3.54 12.94 11.64
N GLY A 128 3.55 11.84 10.87
CA GLY A 128 2.54 10.79 10.88
C GLY A 128 1.32 11.03 9.98
N THR A 129 1.19 12.21 9.38
CA THR A 129 0.12 12.50 8.39
C THR A 129 0.49 12.04 6.99
N LYS A 130 -0.50 11.84 6.11
CA LYS A 130 -0.26 11.54 4.69
C LYS A 130 0.38 12.73 3.98
N ALA A 131 0.01 13.95 4.38
CA ALA A 131 0.66 15.17 3.92
C ALA A 131 2.16 15.18 4.29
N ALA A 132 2.56 14.87 5.52
CA ALA A 132 3.98 14.77 5.89
C ALA A 132 4.72 13.70 5.10
N ASN A 133 4.10 12.54 4.86
CA ASN A 133 4.67 11.54 3.96
C ASN A 133 4.84 12.09 2.53
N LEU A 134 3.86 12.78 1.97
CA LEU A 134 4.00 13.41 0.65
C LEU A 134 5.07 14.52 0.64
N ALA A 135 5.23 15.26 1.75
CA ALA A 135 6.31 16.23 1.89
C ALA A 135 7.69 15.57 1.90
N ASN A 136 7.86 14.38 2.47
CA ASN A 136 9.11 13.60 2.34
C ASN A 136 9.46 13.34 0.86
N TYR A 137 8.48 12.94 0.03
CA TYR A 137 8.68 12.82 -1.41
C TYR A 137 9.10 14.15 -2.05
N GLY A 138 8.35 15.24 -1.77
CA GLY A 138 8.64 16.57 -2.30
C GLY A 138 10.03 17.08 -1.91
N ALA A 139 10.42 16.92 -0.64
CA ALA A 139 11.73 17.28 -0.13
C ALA A 139 12.84 16.46 -0.78
N GLY A 140 12.69 15.13 -0.79
CA GLY A 140 13.65 14.23 -1.39
C GLY A 140 13.89 14.48 -2.87
N MET A 141 12.81 14.69 -3.64
CA MET A 141 12.92 15.08 -5.05
C MET A 141 13.51 16.48 -5.25
N SER A 142 13.23 17.44 -4.35
CA SER A 142 13.84 18.77 -4.41
C SER A 142 15.35 18.70 -4.22
N TYR A 143 15.81 18.00 -3.18
CA TYR A 143 17.23 17.76 -2.94
C TYR A 143 17.90 17.02 -4.09
N LEU A 144 17.24 16.01 -4.67
CA LEU A 144 17.75 15.29 -5.84
C LEU A 144 17.98 16.24 -7.02
N ASN A 145 17.02 17.14 -7.31
CA ASN A 145 17.16 18.12 -8.39
C ASN A 145 18.23 19.19 -8.11
N MET A 146 18.54 19.44 -6.84
CA MET A 146 19.63 20.33 -6.39
C MET A 146 20.99 19.62 -6.29
N ASN A 147 21.07 18.33 -6.66
CA ASN A 147 22.26 17.47 -6.55
C ASN A 147 22.73 17.20 -5.10
N ASN A 148 21.85 17.39 -4.12
CA ASN A 148 22.09 17.09 -2.71
C ASN A 148 21.65 15.64 -2.43
N TYR A 149 22.46 14.68 -2.88
CA TYR A 149 22.06 13.29 -2.97
C TYR A 149 21.87 12.61 -1.61
N GLN A 150 22.65 13.00 -0.59
CA GLN A 150 22.53 12.39 0.74
C GLN A 150 21.21 12.77 1.41
N GLU A 151 20.82 14.04 1.33
CA GLU A 151 19.54 14.54 1.80
C GLU A 151 18.39 13.94 0.98
N ALA A 152 18.55 13.84 -0.35
CA ALA A 152 17.57 13.18 -1.19
C ALA A 152 17.29 11.74 -0.73
N ILE A 153 18.33 10.97 -0.38
CA ILE A 153 18.19 9.62 0.16
C ILE A 153 17.41 9.64 1.47
N THR A 154 17.82 10.47 2.43
CA THR A 154 17.17 10.58 3.75
C THR A 154 15.65 10.75 3.62
N TYR A 155 15.20 11.71 2.81
CA TYR A 155 13.77 12.00 2.69
C TYR A 155 13.02 11.01 1.79
N LEU A 156 13.65 10.47 0.73
CA LEU A 156 12.99 9.48 -0.12
C LEU A 156 12.87 8.11 0.55
N GLU A 157 13.77 7.73 1.46
CA GLU A 157 13.66 6.50 2.26
C GLU A 157 12.51 6.56 3.28
N ASP A 158 12.24 7.75 3.83
CA ASP A 158 11.11 7.99 4.73
C ASP A 158 9.76 8.12 4.00
N PHE A 159 9.76 8.12 2.67
CA PHE A 159 8.54 8.15 1.87
C PHE A 159 8.07 6.74 1.49
N SER A 160 6.78 6.49 1.62
CA SER A 160 6.13 5.29 1.08
C SER A 160 4.81 5.60 0.40
N SER A 161 4.47 4.85 -0.66
CA SER A 161 3.18 4.94 -1.31
C SER A 161 2.89 3.68 -2.12
N ASP A 162 1.64 3.21 -2.06
CA ASP A 162 1.13 2.14 -2.91
C ASP A 162 0.75 2.65 -4.31
N ASP A 163 0.78 3.96 -4.54
CA ASP A 163 0.53 4.52 -5.87
C ASP A 163 1.57 4.01 -6.87
N ALA A 164 1.06 3.52 -8.00
CA ALA A 164 1.84 2.84 -9.02
C ALA A 164 2.96 3.72 -9.61
N VAL A 165 2.69 5.01 -9.79
CA VAL A 165 3.64 5.94 -10.40
C VAL A 165 4.51 6.56 -9.33
N LEU A 166 3.91 7.14 -8.29
CA LEU A 166 4.64 7.88 -7.27
C LEU A 166 5.61 6.99 -6.49
N GLY A 167 5.18 5.79 -6.10
CA GLY A 167 6.05 4.84 -5.39
C GLY A 167 7.17 4.26 -6.26
N ALA A 168 6.99 4.18 -7.58
CA ALA A 168 8.05 3.82 -8.52
C ALA A 168 9.02 4.98 -8.73
N LEU A 169 8.52 6.21 -8.86
CA LEU A 169 9.34 7.42 -9.00
C LEU A 169 10.25 7.65 -7.80
N ALA A 170 9.75 7.46 -6.57
CA ALA A 170 10.56 7.60 -5.36
C ALA A 170 11.73 6.60 -5.31
N LYS A 171 11.45 5.31 -5.58
CA LYS A 171 12.49 4.26 -5.66
C LYS A 171 13.47 4.56 -6.79
N GLY A 172 12.97 5.04 -7.92
CA GLY A 172 13.80 5.51 -9.02
C GLY A 172 14.70 6.68 -8.63
N GLY A 173 14.17 7.64 -7.86
CA GLY A 173 14.92 8.78 -7.34
C GLY A 173 16.01 8.38 -6.35
N LEU A 174 15.75 7.37 -5.50
CA LEU A 174 16.79 6.74 -4.67
C LEU A 174 17.88 6.12 -5.55
N GLY A 175 17.49 5.37 -6.58
CA GLY A 175 18.42 4.82 -7.55
C GLY A 175 19.28 5.89 -8.21
N ASP A 176 18.66 7.00 -8.62
CA ASP A 176 19.34 8.15 -9.22
C ASP A 176 20.34 8.77 -8.21
N ALA A 177 19.94 8.96 -6.96
CA ALA A 177 20.81 9.52 -5.91
C ALA A 177 22.03 8.62 -5.63
N PHE A 178 21.81 7.32 -5.42
CA PHE A 178 22.91 6.35 -5.20
C PHE A 178 23.84 6.27 -6.40
N MET A 179 23.30 6.36 -7.63
CA MET A 179 24.14 6.36 -8.83
C MET A 179 25.06 7.58 -8.89
N GLN A 180 24.56 8.76 -8.48
CA GLN A 180 25.38 9.98 -8.42
C GLN A 180 26.41 9.99 -7.28
N LEU A 181 26.27 9.10 -6.30
CA LEU A 181 27.25 8.85 -5.24
C LEU A 181 28.22 7.71 -5.57
N ASP A 182 28.29 7.30 -6.85
CA ASP A 182 29.11 6.18 -7.34
C ASP A 182 28.77 4.82 -6.69
N GLN A 183 27.56 4.68 -6.13
CA GLN A 183 27.05 3.46 -5.51
C GLN A 183 26.18 2.67 -6.49
N ALA A 184 26.77 2.24 -7.61
CA ALA A 184 26.05 1.58 -8.71
C ALA A 184 25.27 0.32 -8.27
N SER A 185 25.80 -0.45 -7.31
CA SER A 185 25.10 -1.65 -6.81
C SER A 185 23.81 -1.31 -6.06
N ASP A 186 23.83 -0.29 -5.21
CA ASP A 186 22.66 0.17 -4.47
C ASP A 186 21.64 0.80 -5.42
N ALA A 187 22.13 1.60 -6.37
CA ALA A 187 21.33 2.20 -7.42
C ALA A 187 20.55 1.15 -8.23
N LEU A 188 21.23 0.07 -8.65
CA LEU A 188 20.62 -1.02 -9.37
C LEU A 188 19.49 -1.69 -8.57
N GLY A 189 19.71 -1.94 -7.28
CA GLY A 189 18.68 -2.51 -6.40
C GLY A 189 17.43 -1.63 -6.32
N TYR A 190 17.60 -0.31 -6.25
CA TYR A 190 16.49 0.64 -6.21
C TYR A 190 15.75 0.77 -7.55
N TYR A 191 16.45 0.71 -8.69
CA TYR A 191 15.79 0.65 -10.00
C TYR A 191 14.99 -0.63 -10.19
N GLU A 192 15.53 -1.79 -9.78
CA GLU A 192 14.79 -3.06 -9.79
C GLU A 192 13.55 -2.99 -8.89
N ALA A 193 13.67 -2.37 -7.72
CA ALA A 193 12.55 -2.15 -6.81
C ALA A 193 11.50 -1.21 -7.43
N ALA A 194 11.90 -0.18 -8.19
CA ALA A 194 10.99 0.70 -8.92
C ALA A 194 10.19 -0.05 -10.00
N VAL A 195 10.85 -0.90 -10.79
CA VAL A 195 10.20 -1.75 -11.80
C VAL A 195 9.24 -2.75 -11.14
N LYS A 196 9.62 -3.32 -9.99
CA LYS A 196 8.78 -4.26 -9.24
C LYS A 196 7.57 -3.56 -8.60
N HIS A 197 7.71 -2.30 -8.19
CA HIS A 197 6.61 -1.52 -7.61
C HIS A 197 5.45 -1.38 -8.59
N SER A 198 5.76 -1.13 -9.87
CA SER A 198 4.74 -1.10 -10.91
C SER A 198 5.30 -1.38 -12.30
N GLY A 199 4.71 -2.37 -12.98
CA GLY A 199 4.97 -2.66 -14.39
C GLY A 199 4.23 -1.72 -15.35
N ASN A 200 3.90 -0.49 -14.95
CA ASN A 200 3.16 0.43 -15.82
C ASN A 200 4.04 0.97 -16.97
N ASP A 201 3.40 1.27 -18.10
CA ASP A 201 4.07 1.70 -19.33
C ASP A 201 4.83 3.03 -19.22
N TYR A 202 4.61 3.80 -18.15
CA TYR A 202 5.23 5.10 -17.96
C TYR A 202 6.57 5.00 -17.21
N THR A 203 6.59 4.30 -16.08
CA THR A 203 7.77 4.22 -15.19
C THR A 203 8.62 2.97 -15.42
N ALA A 204 8.01 1.83 -15.74
CA ALA A 204 8.73 0.57 -15.91
C ALA A 204 9.81 0.64 -17.00
N PRO A 205 9.54 1.10 -18.24
CA PRO A 205 10.59 1.16 -19.26
C PRO A 205 11.70 2.15 -18.89
N LYS A 206 11.39 3.23 -18.16
CA LYS A 206 12.39 4.20 -17.68
C LYS A 206 13.36 3.56 -16.70
N PHE A 207 12.85 2.82 -15.71
CA PHE A 207 13.68 2.22 -14.69
C PHE A 207 14.37 0.93 -15.14
N LEU A 208 13.76 0.17 -16.06
CA LEU A 208 14.46 -0.90 -16.77
C LEU A 208 15.66 -0.36 -17.54
N TYR A 209 15.51 0.80 -18.18
CA TYR A 209 16.58 1.38 -18.98
C TYR A 209 17.74 1.79 -18.08
N LYS A 210 17.44 2.53 -17.01
CA LYS A 210 18.42 2.90 -15.98
C LYS A 210 19.12 1.68 -15.37
N ALA A 211 18.35 0.65 -14.97
CA ALA A 211 18.91 -0.60 -14.45
C ALA A 211 19.85 -1.29 -15.47
N GLY A 212 19.50 -1.30 -16.75
CA GLY A 212 20.34 -1.85 -17.82
C GLY A 212 21.65 -1.09 -18.00
N ILE A 213 21.60 0.25 -17.99
CA ILE A 213 22.81 1.08 -18.08
C ILE A 213 23.70 0.87 -16.85
N THR A 214 23.14 0.90 -15.64
CA THR A 214 23.89 0.65 -14.41
C THR A 214 24.51 -0.74 -14.39
N ALA A 215 23.79 -1.77 -14.85
CA ALA A 215 24.36 -3.12 -14.98
C ALA A 215 25.53 -3.18 -15.98
N LEU A 216 25.46 -2.47 -17.12
CA LEU A 216 26.60 -2.35 -18.05
C LEU A 216 27.81 -1.66 -17.40
N GLU A 217 27.60 -0.58 -16.65
CA GLU A 217 28.66 0.13 -15.94
C GLU A 217 29.35 -0.75 -14.88
N MET A 218 28.58 -1.63 -14.24
CA MET A 218 29.09 -2.65 -13.32
C MET A 218 29.78 -3.82 -14.04
N GLY A 219 29.72 -3.89 -15.37
CA GLY A 219 30.26 -4.99 -16.18
C GLY A 219 29.35 -6.22 -16.24
N ASP A 220 28.15 -6.18 -15.65
CA ASP A 220 27.16 -7.26 -15.68
C ASP A 220 26.31 -7.18 -16.96
N LYS A 221 26.93 -7.61 -18.06
CA LYS A 221 26.32 -7.56 -19.40
C LYS A 221 25.11 -8.47 -19.55
N ASP A 222 25.09 -9.62 -18.88
CA ASP A 222 23.97 -10.56 -18.93
C ASP A 222 22.73 -9.95 -18.29
N LYS A 223 22.89 -9.34 -17.11
CA LYS A 223 21.79 -8.67 -16.43
C LYS A 223 21.32 -7.44 -17.22
N ALA A 224 22.24 -6.66 -17.76
CA ALA A 224 21.91 -5.54 -18.65
C ALA A 224 21.08 -5.97 -19.87
N LEU A 225 21.53 -7.04 -20.55
CA LEU A 225 20.81 -7.61 -21.69
C LEU A 225 19.38 -8.01 -21.31
N GLY A 226 19.20 -8.63 -20.14
CA GLY A 226 17.87 -8.99 -19.63
C GLY A 226 16.93 -7.78 -19.51
N PHE A 227 17.41 -6.66 -18.93
CA PHE A 227 16.61 -5.45 -18.81
C PHE A 227 16.26 -4.82 -20.16
N PHE A 228 17.24 -4.73 -21.07
CA PHE A 228 17.00 -4.14 -22.39
C PHE A 228 16.06 -4.98 -23.24
N GLN A 229 16.19 -6.31 -23.18
CA GLN A 229 15.29 -7.23 -23.86
C GLN A 229 13.86 -7.07 -23.32
N LYS A 230 13.68 -6.90 -22.00
CA LYS A 230 12.38 -6.65 -21.40
C LYS A 230 11.74 -5.35 -21.91
N ILE A 231 12.50 -4.28 -22.09
CA ILE A 231 12.00 -3.04 -22.73
C ILE A 231 11.52 -3.31 -24.15
N LYS A 232 12.31 -4.04 -24.94
CA LYS A 232 11.99 -4.35 -26.32
C LYS A 232 10.70 -5.18 -26.44
N ASP A 233 10.52 -6.15 -25.56
CA ASP A 233 9.44 -7.13 -25.65
C ASP A 233 8.14 -6.62 -25.00
N GLU A 234 8.23 -6.00 -23.82
CA GLU A 234 7.06 -5.58 -23.04
C GLU A 234 6.66 -4.11 -23.31
N PHE A 235 7.61 -3.25 -23.67
CA PHE A 235 7.38 -1.80 -23.83
C PHE A 235 7.81 -1.25 -25.21
N PRO A 236 7.43 -1.88 -26.34
CA PRO A 236 7.93 -1.52 -27.67
C PRO A 236 7.52 -0.13 -28.17
N LYS A 237 6.53 0.51 -27.52
CA LYS A 237 6.06 1.87 -27.85
C LYS A 237 6.64 2.95 -26.94
N SER A 238 7.43 2.56 -25.93
CA SER A 238 8.05 3.52 -25.01
C SER A 238 9.18 4.28 -25.71
N GLU A 239 9.47 5.50 -25.25
CA GLU A 239 10.60 6.27 -25.79
C GLU A 239 11.94 5.53 -25.62
N ASN A 240 12.09 4.77 -24.52
CA ASN A 240 13.27 3.97 -24.22
C ASN A 240 13.45 2.78 -25.18
N ALA A 241 12.40 2.34 -25.88
CA ALA A 241 12.51 1.27 -26.87
C ALA A 241 13.17 1.73 -28.18
N ASN A 242 13.12 3.03 -28.50
CA ASN A 242 13.61 3.56 -29.78
C ASN A 242 15.11 3.32 -30.02
N SER A 243 15.92 3.31 -28.95
CA SER A 243 17.37 3.12 -29.00
C SER A 243 17.81 1.77 -28.41
N ILE A 244 16.88 0.92 -28.00
CA ILE A 244 17.19 -0.25 -27.17
C ILE A 244 18.03 -1.31 -27.88
N ASP A 245 17.88 -1.43 -29.21
CA ASP A 245 18.63 -2.39 -30.02
C ASP A 245 20.14 -2.11 -30.00
N ALA A 246 20.55 -0.84 -29.90
CA ALA A 246 21.96 -0.48 -29.78
C ALA A 246 22.55 -0.96 -28.43
N PHE A 247 21.79 -0.80 -27.34
CA PHE A 247 22.18 -1.26 -26.02
C PHE A 247 22.20 -2.79 -25.91
N ILE A 248 21.23 -3.48 -26.53
CA ILE A 248 21.25 -4.94 -26.68
C ILE A 248 22.51 -5.38 -27.43
N GLY A 249 22.86 -4.69 -28.52
CA GLY A 249 24.10 -4.94 -29.26
C GLY A 249 25.34 -4.78 -28.41
N MET A 250 25.44 -3.69 -27.65
CA MET A 250 26.55 -3.40 -26.75
C MET A 250 26.71 -4.45 -25.64
N ALA A 251 25.62 -4.91 -25.05
CA ALA A 251 25.63 -5.96 -24.04
C ALA A 251 26.13 -7.30 -24.62
N LYS A 252 25.82 -7.59 -25.88
CA LYS A 252 26.25 -8.83 -26.57
C LYS A 252 27.67 -8.76 -27.15
N SER A 253 28.14 -7.59 -27.58
CA SER A 253 29.36 -7.45 -28.39
C SER A 253 30.67 -7.50 -27.62
N GLY A 254 30.66 -8.00 -26.38
CA GLY A 254 31.86 -8.06 -25.55
C GLY A 254 32.27 -9.46 -25.12
N GLU A 255 31.91 -10.45 -25.95
CA GLU A 255 32.53 -11.78 -26.01
C GLU A 255 33.75 -11.78 -26.95
#